data_AF-A0A9E4QHK8-F1
#
_entry.id   AF-A0A9E4QHK8-F1
#
_cell.length_a   1.000
_cell.length_b   1.000
_cell.length_c   1.000
_cell.angle_alpha   90.00
_cell.angle_beta   90.00
_cell.angle_gamma   90.00
#
_symmetry.space_group_name_H-M   'P 1'
#
loop_
_entity.id
_entity.type
_entity.pdbx_description
1 polymer ?
#
loop_
_entity_poly.entity_id
_entity_poly.type
_entity_poly.pdbx_seq_one_letter_code
_entity_poly.pdbx_strand_id
1 'polypeptide(L)'
;EGFLPRDLIKTCQAPNGSGARYRSLMKGEIDATTLTEPYITVAEKAGCRVMVLAPFHGTEVATQAVDAETYAAFSRAVKKAVGRINADKRKYLQYFIDYYKSDPEVAALTVDDLSPGRLQVVEPAPIPEEEMERTRQWMVGWDMIDESSSAESLVDSQRQNLAHELAATSDGDSG
;
A
#
# COMPACT_ATOMS: atom_id res chain seq x y z
N GLU A 1 15.11 23.01 3.13
CA GLU A 1 13.84 22.29 2.92
C GLU A 1 12.84 23.25 2.28
N GLY A 2 12.12 22.81 1.26
CA GLY A 2 11.13 23.64 0.57
C GLY A 2 9.78 22.95 0.63
N PHE A 3 8.87 23.46 1.45
CA PHE A 3 7.47 23.08 1.38
C PHE A 3 6.83 23.88 0.23
N LEU A 4 6.12 23.20 -0.67
CA LEU A 4 5.35 23.87 -1.70
C LEU A 4 4.05 24.40 -1.06
N PRO A 5 3.80 25.72 -1.02
CA PRO A 5 2.53 26.26 -0.56
C PRO A 5 1.36 25.64 -1.31
N ARG A 6 0.24 25.44 -0.60
CA ARG A 6 -0.91 24.70 -1.13
C ARG A 6 -1.48 25.31 -2.40
N ASP A 7 -1.54 26.64 -2.46
CA ASP A 7 -2.00 27.42 -3.60
C ASP A 7 -1.13 27.24 -4.86
N LEU A 8 0.08 26.68 -4.71
CA LEU A 8 0.95 26.33 -5.83
C LEU A 8 0.81 24.86 -6.28
N ILE A 9 0.04 24.03 -5.57
CA ILE A 9 -0.20 22.63 -5.95
C ILE A 9 -1.31 22.58 -7.00
N LYS A 10 -0.95 22.22 -8.24
CA LYS A 10 -1.90 21.95 -9.31
C LYS A 10 -2.27 20.46 -9.29
N THR A 11 -3.49 20.15 -8.85
CA THR A 11 -4.01 18.79 -8.89
C THR A 11 -4.44 18.42 -10.31
N CYS A 12 -4.08 17.22 -10.77
CA CYS A 12 -4.59 16.65 -12.01
C CYS A 12 -5.13 15.25 -11.75
N GLN A 13 -6.01 14.76 -12.64
CA GLN A 13 -6.43 13.37 -12.64
C GLN A 13 -5.33 12.54 -13.27
N ALA A 14 -4.53 11.86 -12.45
CA ALA A 14 -3.58 10.87 -12.93
C ALA A 14 -4.29 9.52 -13.14
N PRO A 15 -3.94 8.74 -14.18
CA PRO A 15 -4.47 7.40 -14.33
C PRO A 15 -4.28 6.54 -13.08
N ASN A 16 -5.25 5.69 -12.79
CA ASN A 16 -5.11 4.68 -11.75
C ASN A 16 -4.15 3.58 -12.20
N GLY A 17 -3.30 3.13 -11.29
CA GLY A 17 -2.34 2.05 -11.52
C GLY A 17 -0.99 2.51 -12.11
N SER A 18 0.08 1.91 -11.61
CA SER A 18 1.46 2.27 -11.95
C SER A 18 1.79 2.14 -13.44
N GLY A 19 1.26 1.14 -14.14
CA GLY A 19 1.52 0.96 -15.58
C GLY A 19 1.00 2.08 -16.47
N ALA A 20 -0.19 2.61 -16.17
CA ALA A 20 -0.74 3.73 -16.93
C ALA A 20 0.04 5.03 -16.66
N ARG A 21 0.43 5.27 -15.40
CA ARG A 21 1.28 6.40 -15.00
C ARG A 21 2.66 6.34 -15.66
N TYR A 22 3.28 5.16 -15.69
CA TYR A 22 4.54 4.94 -16.38
C TYR A 22 4.43 5.30 -17.86
N ARG A 23 3.38 4.85 -18.56
CA ARG A 23 3.18 5.20 -19.98
C ARG A 23 3.02 6.70 -20.21
N SER A 24 2.29 7.40 -19.35
CA SER A 24 2.17 8.87 -19.46
C SER A 24 3.51 9.58 -19.24
N LEU A 25 4.32 9.10 -18.29
CA LEU A 25 5.69 9.59 -18.10
C LEU A 25 6.53 9.39 -19.36
N MET A 26 6.54 8.18 -19.93
CA MET A 26 7.35 7.87 -21.12
C MET A 26 6.91 8.62 -22.38
N LYS A 27 5.65 9.04 -22.45
CA LYS A 27 5.13 9.90 -23.54
C LYS A 27 5.43 11.38 -23.33
N GLY A 28 5.94 11.79 -22.17
CA GLY A 28 6.12 13.19 -21.81
C GLY A 28 4.81 13.94 -21.53
N GLU A 29 3.73 13.23 -21.22
CA GLU A 29 2.45 13.85 -20.80
C GLU A 29 2.55 14.43 -19.38
N ILE A 30 3.46 13.87 -18.57
CA ILE A 30 3.77 14.29 -17.20
C ILE A 30 5.29 14.23 -16.99
N ASP A 31 5.84 15.17 -16.20
CA ASP A 31 7.28 15.24 -15.91
C ASP A 31 7.73 14.30 -14.77
N ALA A 32 6.80 13.91 -13.89
CA ALA A 32 7.06 13.05 -12.75
C ALA A 32 5.80 12.29 -12.32
N THR A 33 5.98 11.10 -11.74
CA THR A 33 4.88 10.31 -11.19
C THR A 33 5.33 9.38 -10.07
N THR A 34 4.37 8.82 -9.33
CA THR A 34 4.60 7.79 -8.32
C THR A 34 4.29 6.42 -8.91
N LEU A 35 5.23 5.48 -8.77
CA LEU A 35 5.12 4.09 -9.22
C LEU A 35 5.30 3.14 -8.04
N THR A 36 4.74 1.95 -8.18
CA THR A 36 5.00 0.78 -7.32
C THR A 36 5.69 -0.30 -8.14
N GLU A 37 6.33 -1.27 -7.49
CA GLU A 37 6.83 -2.45 -8.22
C GLU A 37 5.68 -3.18 -8.94
N PRO A 38 5.93 -3.76 -10.12
CA PRO A 38 7.22 -3.86 -10.82
C PRO A 38 7.61 -2.61 -11.65
N TYR A 39 6.74 -1.60 -11.72
CA TYR A 39 6.92 -0.48 -12.64
C TYR A 39 8.02 0.52 -12.23
N ILE A 40 8.43 0.52 -10.96
CA ILE A 40 9.66 1.23 -10.55
C ILE A 40 10.84 0.63 -11.32
N THR A 41 10.99 -0.70 -11.29
CA THR A 41 12.06 -1.41 -11.99
C THR A 41 11.97 -1.24 -13.51
N VAL A 42 10.77 -1.31 -14.08
CA VAL A 42 10.56 -1.02 -15.52
C VAL A 42 11.08 0.39 -15.87
N ALA A 43 10.69 1.40 -15.09
CA ALA A 43 11.11 2.78 -15.34
C ALA A 43 12.63 2.97 -15.21
N GLU A 44 13.26 2.36 -14.21
CA GLU A 44 14.72 2.40 -14.05
C GLU A 44 15.45 1.78 -15.25
N LYS A 45 14.97 0.64 -15.77
CA LYS A 45 15.53 0.01 -16.98
C LYS A 45 15.32 0.86 -18.24
N ALA A 46 14.27 1.68 -18.27
CA ALA A 46 14.03 2.67 -19.32
C ALA A 46 14.84 3.97 -19.15
N GLY A 47 15.69 4.08 -18.11
CA GLY A 47 16.56 5.23 -17.86
C GLY A 47 15.96 6.31 -16.96
N CYS A 48 14.80 6.07 -16.35
CA CYS A 48 14.25 6.97 -15.34
C CYS A 48 15.02 6.88 -14.02
N ARG A 49 14.89 7.90 -13.18
CA ARG A 49 15.51 7.95 -11.85
C ARG A 49 14.47 8.14 -10.77
N VAL A 50 14.60 7.37 -9.68
CA VAL A 50 13.83 7.57 -8.45
C VAL A 50 14.32 8.84 -7.74
N MET A 51 13.40 9.79 -7.52
CA MET A 51 13.68 11.02 -6.76
C MET A 51 13.46 10.82 -5.26
N VAL A 52 12.39 10.11 -4.89
CA VAL A 52 11.98 9.81 -3.52
C VAL A 52 11.42 8.40 -3.49
N LEU A 53 11.76 7.64 -2.45
CA LEU A 53 11.19 6.33 -2.15
C LEU A 53 10.62 6.38 -0.73
N ALA A 54 9.34 6.07 -0.58
CA ALA A 54 8.68 6.02 0.72
C ALA A 54 7.77 4.78 0.79
N PRO A 55 7.78 4.02 1.90
CA PRO A 55 6.76 3.03 2.16
C PRO A 55 5.41 3.72 2.44
N PHE A 56 4.32 3.00 2.23
CA PHE A 56 2.98 3.43 2.64
C PHE A 56 2.28 2.29 3.39
N HIS A 57 1.43 2.65 4.34
CA HIS A 57 0.57 1.70 5.02
C HIS A 57 -0.67 1.42 4.16
N GLY A 58 -0.92 0.15 3.88
CA GLY A 58 -2.18 -0.29 3.29
C GLY A 58 -3.25 -0.42 4.36
N THR A 59 -4.47 -0.01 4.05
CA THR A 59 -5.65 -0.25 4.89
C THR A 59 -6.53 -1.30 4.25
N GLU A 60 -7.05 -2.21 5.06
CA GLU A 60 -8.00 -3.23 4.62
C GLU A 60 -9.42 -2.68 4.76
N VAL A 61 -10.22 -2.84 3.70
CA VAL A 61 -11.63 -2.45 3.71
C VAL A 61 -12.47 -3.70 3.56
N ALA A 62 -13.33 -3.96 4.53
CA ALA A 62 -14.22 -5.10 4.56
C ALA A 62 -15.68 -4.64 4.50
N THR A 63 -16.54 -5.50 3.95
CA THR A 63 -18.00 -5.27 4.00
C THR A 63 -18.52 -5.55 5.41
N GLN A 64 -19.71 -5.04 5.72
CA GLN A 64 -20.35 -5.29 7.03
C GLN A 64 -20.56 -6.79 7.34
N ALA A 65 -20.59 -7.65 6.32
CA ALA A 65 -20.76 -9.10 6.47
C ALA A 65 -19.54 -9.83 7.06
N VAL A 66 -18.37 -9.19 7.11
CA VAL A 66 -17.18 -9.78 7.73
C VAL A 66 -17.25 -9.56 9.23
N ASP A 67 -17.49 -10.64 9.98
CA ASP A 67 -17.48 -10.62 11.44
C ASP A 67 -16.05 -10.65 12.02
N ALA A 68 -15.94 -10.47 13.34
CA ALA A 68 -14.65 -10.41 14.02
C ALA A 68 -13.87 -11.73 13.93
N GLU A 69 -14.55 -12.89 13.91
CA GLU A 69 -13.89 -14.19 13.81
C GLU A 69 -13.30 -14.42 12.41
N THR A 70 -14.06 -14.08 11.38
CA THR A 70 -13.61 -14.10 9.98
C THR A 70 -12.45 -13.13 9.79
N TYR A 71 -12.54 -11.93 10.36
CA TYR A 71 -11.46 -10.96 10.28
C TYR A 71 -10.20 -11.45 11.01
N ALA A 72 -10.34 -12.03 12.21
CA ALA A 72 -9.21 -12.62 12.94
C ALA A 72 -8.56 -13.78 12.18
N ALA A 73 -9.35 -14.63 11.53
CA ALA A 73 -8.83 -15.72 10.70
C ALA A 73 -8.02 -15.19 9.51
N PHE A 74 -8.52 -14.14 8.86
CA PHE A 74 -7.80 -13.43 7.81
C PHE A 74 -6.50 -12.81 8.33
N SER A 75 -6.52 -12.06 9.45
CA SER A 75 -5.32 -11.44 10.04
C SER A 75 -4.26 -12.49 10.41
N ARG A 76 -4.64 -13.66 10.94
CA ARG A 76 -3.70 -14.77 11.19
C ARG A 76 -3.05 -15.28 9.91
N ALA A 77 -3.81 -15.39 8.82
CA ALA A 77 -3.27 -15.80 7.52
C ALA A 77 -2.28 -14.75 6.97
N VAL A 78 -2.61 -13.46 7.09
CA VAL A 78 -1.71 -12.36 6.71
C VAL A 78 -0.44 -12.37 7.54
N LYS A 79 -0.54 -12.52 8.87
CA LYS A 79 0.64 -12.62 9.76
C LYS A 79 1.59 -13.75 9.37
N LYS A 80 1.04 -14.94 9.06
CA LYS A 80 1.84 -16.06 8.53
C LYS A 80 2.48 -15.73 7.19
N ALA A 81 1.77 -15.04 6.29
CA ALA A 81 2.33 -14.61 5.01
C ALA A 81 3.47 -13.59 5.20
N VAL A 82 3.31 -12.60 6.09
CA VAL A 82 4.34 -11.61 6.46
C VAL A 82 5.60 -12.32 6.96
N GLY A 83 5.46 -13.26 7.90
CA GLY A 83 6.59 -14.03 8.42
C GLY A 83 7.31 -14.81 7.32
N ARG A 84 6.55 -15.45 6.42
CA ARG A 84 7.10 -16.19 5.28
C ARG A 84 7.80 -15.29 4.26
N ILE A 85 7.25 -14.11 3.97
CA ILE A 85 7.84 -13.12 3.05
C ILE A 85 9.13 -12.56 3.64
N ASN A 86 9.12 -12.17 4.91
CA ASN A 86 10.30 -11.60 5.56
C ASN A 86 11.43 -12.63 5.74
N ALA A 87 11.12 -13.92 5.85
CA ALA A 87 12.12 -14.99 5.90
C ALA A 87 12.86 -15.20 4.56
N ASP A 88 12.19 -14.98 3.42
CA ASP A 88 12.80 -15.09 2.09
C ASP A 88 12.02 -14.23 1.09
N LYS A 89 12.36 -12.94 1.01
CA LYS A 89 11.67 -11.99 0.12
C LYS A 89 11.82 -12.36 -1.34
N ARG A 90 12.99 -12.91 -1.71
CA ARG A 90 13.33 -13.21 -3.11
C ARG A 90 12.36 -14.22 -3.70
N LYS A 91 11.95 -15.23 -2.91
CA LYS A 91 10.93 -16.22 -3.31
C LYS A 91 9.59 -15.61 -3.74
N TYR A 92 9.23 -14.44 -3.23
CA TYR A 92 7.93 -13.80 -3.50
C TYR A 92 7.99 -12.72 -4.59
N LEU A 93 9.18 -12.34 -5.06
CA LEU A 93 9.33 -11.30 -6.09
C LEU A 93 8.72 -11.70 -7.43
N GLN A 94 8.68 -12.99 -7.75
CA GLN A 94 8.05 -13.49 -8.98
C GLN A 94 6.56 -13.10 -9.07
N TYR A 95 5.86 -12.93 -7.94
CA TYR A 95 4.45 -12.53 -7.95
C TYR A 95 4.23 -11.14 -8.57
N PHE A 96 5.19 -10.22 -8.45
CA PHE A 96 5.10 -8.91 -9.11
C PHE A 96 5.14 -9.03 -10.64
N ILE A 97 5.95 -9.97 -11.16
CA ILE A 97 6.05 -10.23 -12.59
C ILE A 97 4.77 -10.94 -13.07
N ASP A 98 4.37 -12.01 -12.37
CA ASP A 98 3.23 -12.84 -12.76
C ASP A 98 1.92 -12.07 -12.82
N TYR A 99 1.70 -11.14 -11.88
CA TYR A 99 0.49 -10.32 -11.81
C TYR A 99 0.34 -9.40 -13.03
N TYR A 100 1.44 -8.84 -13.54
CA TYR A 100 1.45 -7.88 -14.64
C TYR A 100 2.03 -8.42 -15.95
N LYS A 101 2.22 -9.75 -16.08
CA LYS A 101 2.88 -10.41 -17.22
C LYS A 101 2.24 -10.18 -18.60
N SER A 102 1.02 -9.62 -18.65
CA SER A 102 0.41 -9.20 -19.91
C SER A 102 1.08 -7.96 -20.51
N ASP A 103 1.80 -7.19 -19.68
CA ASP A 103 2.63 -6.07 -20.09
C ASP A 103 4.01 -6.59 -20.54
N PRO A 104 4.42 -6.40 -21.82
CA PRO A 104 5.69 -6.93 -22.32
C PRO A 104 6.92 -6.43 -21.59
N GLU A 105 6.91 -5.19 -21.09
CA GLU A 105 8.05 -4.64 -20.35
C GLU A 105 8.20 -5.31 -18.98
N VAL A 106 7.09 -5.66 -18.34
CA VAL A 106 7.11 -6.44 -17.10
C VAL A 106 7.47 -7.90 -17.37
N ALA A 107 6.93 -8.50 -18.43
CA ALA A 107 7.21 -9.89 -18.81
C ALA A 107 8.69 -10.13 -19.14
N ALA A 108 9.42 -9.08 -19.54
CA ALA A 108 10.86 -9.12 -19.78
C ALA A 108 11.71 -9.03 -18.51
N LEU A 109 11.11 -8.73 -17.36
CA LEU A 109 11.81 -8.70 -16.07
C LEU A 109 12.10 -10.11 -15.57
N THR A 110 13.17 -10.22 -14.80
CA THR A 110 13.54 -11.38 -13.99
C THR A 110 13.49 -11.01 -12.51
N VAL A 111 13.46 -12.01 -11.64
CA VAL A 111 13.56 -11.78 -10.18
C VAL A 111 14.82 -11.01 -9.79
N ASP A 112 15.90 -11.13 -10.57
CA ASP A 112 17.17 -10.42 -10.35
C ASP A 112 17.10 -8.93 -10.67
N ASP A 113 16.13 -8.50 -11.47
CA ASP A 113 15.90 -7.07 -11.73
C ASP A 113 15.23 -6.37 -10.55
N LEU A 114 14.47 -7.10 -9.74
CA LEU A 114 13.66 -6.56 -8.66
C LEU A 114 14.48 -6.42 -7.37
N SER A 115 14.32 -5.30 -6.67
CA SER A 115 14.98 -5.09 -5.37
C SER A 115 14.17 -5.69 -4.21
N PRO A 116 14.70 -6.68 -3.46
CA PRO A 116 14.01 -7.22 -2.28
C PRO A 116 13.75 -6.17 -1.19
N GLY A 117 14.54 -5.08 -1.15
CA GLY A 117 14.38 -4.00 -0.19
C GLY A 117 13.09 -3.17 -0.39
N ARG A 118 12.49 -3.24 -1.58
CA ARG A 118 11.22 -2.57 -1.90
C ARG A 118 9.99 -3.40 -1.52
N LEU A 119 10.17 -4.70 -1.26
CA LEU A 119 9.13 -5.53 -0.65
C LEU A 119 9.18 -5.35 0.87
N GLN A 120 8.32 -4.45 1.37
CA GLN A 120 8.18 -4.16 2.79
C GLN A 120 6.78 -4.56 3.24
N VAL A 121 6.73 -5.50 4.18
CA VAL A 121 5.50 -5.98 4.79
C VAL A 121 5.68 -6.06 6.29
N VAL A 122 4.68 -5.60 7.02
CA VAL A 122 4.60 -5.65 8.48
C VAL A 122 3.36 -6.44 8.88
N GLU A 123 3.35 -6.94 10.11
CA GLU A 123 2.16 -7.63 10.61
C GLU A 123 0.97 -6.67 10.67
N PRO A 124 -0.26 -7.15 10.39
CA PRO A 124 -1.44 -6.31 10.47
C PRO A 124 -1.65 -5.85 11.93
N ALA A 125 -1.88 -4.56 12.09
CA ALA A 125 -2.13 -3.92 13.38
C ALA A 125 -3.25 -2.88 13.23
N PRO A 126 -3.91 -2.50 14.33
CA PRO A 126 -4.84 -1.38 14.32
C PRO A 126 -4.18 -0.11 13.78
N ILE A 127 -4.99 0.75 13.13
CA ILE A 127 -4.51 2.04 12.65
C ILE A 127 -4.16 2.91 13.86
N PRO A 128 -2.94 3.45 13.98
CA PRO A 128 -2.61 4.36 15.08
C PRO A 128 -3.53 5.59 15.07
N GLU A 129 -4.07 5.96 16.23
CA GLU A 129 -5.05 7.06 16.36
C GLU A 129 -4.50 8.39 15.80
N GLU A 130 -3.23 8.69 16.05
CA GLU A 130 -2.58 9.89 15.53
C GLU A 130 -2.47 9.88 13.99
N GLU A 131 -2.14 8.73 13.38
CA GLU A 131 -2.07 8.62 11.92
C GLU A 131 -3.45 8.78 11.28
N MET A 132 -4.47 8.23 11.93
CA MET A 132 -5.86 8.35 11.52
C MET A 132 -6.33 9.81 11.57
N GLU A 133 -6.10 10.50 12.67
CA GLU A 133 -6.49 11.91 12.83
C GLU A 133 -5.71 12.82 11.87
N ARG A 134 -4.41 12.61 11.69
CA ARG A 134 -3.61 13.35 10.71
C ARG A 134 -4.13 13.16 9.28
N THR A 135 -4.52 11.93 8.93
CA THR A 135 -5.10 11.62 7.62
C THR A 135 -6.44 12.32 7.44
N ARG A 136 -7.31 12.29 8.47
CA ARG A 136 -8.59 13.00 8.47
C ARG A 136 -8.41 14.50 8.29
N GLN A 137 -7.52 15.13 9.06
CA GLN A 137 -7.22 16.56 8.97
C GLN A 137 -6.68 16.94 7.58
N TRP A 138 -5.85 16.09 6.99
CA TRP A 138 -5.39 16.28 5.61
C TRP A 138 -6.57 16.22 4.63
N MET A 139 -7.43 15.21 4.71
CA MET A 139 -8.60 15.06 3.82
C MET A 139 -9.61 16.20 3.96
N VAL A 140 -9.92 16.63 5.19
CA VAL A 140 -10.74 17.83 5.47
C VAL A 140 -10.08 19.06 4.87
N GLY A 141 -8.78 19.21 5.09
CA GLY A 141 -8.00 20.28 4.48
C GLY A 141 -8.24 20.34 2.98
N TRP A 142 -8.14 19.20 2.28
CA TRP A 142 -8.34 19.08 0.83
C TRP A 142 -9.80 19.09 0.34
N ASP A 143 -10.78 19.35 1.21
CA ASP A 143 -12.22 19.33 0.89
C ASP A 143 -12.67 17.98 0.31
N MET A 144 -12.03 16.89 0.75
CA MET A 144 -12.36 15.52 0.32
C MET A 144 -13.44 14.88 1.20
N ILE A 145 -13.56 15.34 2.44
CA ILE A 145 -14.58 14.93 3.43
C ILE A 145 -15.04 16.14 4.22
N ASP A 146 -16.27 16.09 4.74
CA ASP A 146 -16.82 17.12 5.61
C ASP A 146 -16.14 17.11 6.98
N GLU A 147 -16.00 18.28 7.61
CA GLU A 147 -15.43 18.45 8.95
C GLU A 147 -16.14 17.61 10.02
N SER A 148 -17.43 17.32 9.83
CA SER A 148 -18.25 16.48 10.72
C SER A 148 -17.98 14.98 10.59
N SER A 149 -17.21 14.55 9.59
CA SER A 149 -16.82 13.14 9.40
C SER A 149 -15.86 12.75 10.52
N SER A 150 -16.34 12.03 11.54
CA SER A 150 -15.47 11.52 12.62
C SER A 150 -14.75 10.26 12.17
N ALA A 151 -13.54 10.03 12.69
CA ALA A 151 -12.80 8.81 12.42
C ALA A 151 -13.58 7.53 12.82
N GLU A 152 -14.35 7.61 13.91
CA GLU A 152 -15.24 6.55 14.41
C GLU A 152 -16.39 6.21 13.44
N SER A 153 -16.81 7.18 12.61
CA SER A 153 -17.83 6.92 11.58
C SER A 153 -17.27 6.22 10.33
N LEU A 154 -15.95 6.29 10.15
CA LEU A 154 -15.24 5.75 8.98
C LEU A 154 -14.56 4.41 9.27
N VAL A 155 -14.27 4.11 10.55
CA VAL A 155 -13.56 2.91 10.99
C VAL A 155 -14.36 2.19 12.07
N ASP A 156 -14.68 0.90 11.85
CA ASP A 156 -15.27 0.03 12.87
C ASP A 156 -14.20 -0.42 13.87
N SER A 157 -13.80 0.49 14.77
CA SER A 157 -12.73 0.27 15.75
C SER A 157 -13.05 -0.87 16.72
N GLN A 158 -14.33 -1.09 17.04
CA GLN A 158 -14.74 -2.18 17.94
C GLN A 158 -14.43 -3.55 17.29
N ARG A 159 -14.83 -3.74 16.03
CA ARG A 159 -14.57 -4.99 15.31
C ARG A 159 -13.10 -5.18 15.03
N GLN A 160 -12.38 -4.11 14.69
CA GLN A 160 -10.93 -4.14 14.50
C GLN A 160 -10.22 -4.64 15.77
N ASN A 161 -10.48 -4.01 16.92
CA ASN A 161 -9.82 -4.37 18.18
C ASN A 161 -10.14 -5.83 18.58
N LEU A 162 -11.40 -6.22 18.53
CA LEU A 162 -11.82 -7.59 18.86
C LEU A 162 -11.12 -8.63 17.96
N ALA A 163 -11.03 -8.37 16.66
CA ALA A 163 -10.36 -9.30 15.74
C ALA A 163 -8.85 -9.41 16.01
N HIS A 164 -8.18 -8.30 16.31
CA HIS A 164 -6.76 -8.32 16.66
C HIS A 164 -6.50 -9.04 17.99
N GLU A 165 -7.36 -8.85 18.99
CA GLU A 165 -7.30 -9.61 20.25
C GLU A 165 -7.48 -11.11 20.02
N LEU A 166 -8.51 -11.51 19.26
CA LEU A 166 -8.77 -12.91 18.91
C LEU A 166 -7.63 -13.54 18.11
N ALA A 167 -6.97 -12.78 17.24
CA ALA A 167 -5.82 -13.24 16.49
C ALA A 167 -4.60 -13.47 17.40
N ALA A 168 -4.44 -12.66 18.46
CA ALA A 168 -3.32 -12.76 19.40
C ALA A 168 -3.47 -13.92 20.40
N THR A 169 -4.69 -14.18 20.90
CA THR A 169 -4.92 -15.21 21.95
C THR A 169 -4.74 -16.65 21.45
N SER A 170 -5.00 -16.93 20.17
CA SER A 170 -4.89 -18.28 19.61
C SER A 170 -3.45 -18.72 19.31
N ASP A 171 -2.49 -17.79 19.28
CA ASP A 171 -1.07 -18.11 19.06
C ASP A 171 -0.37 -18.61 20.36
N GLY A 172 -1.04 -18.51 21.53
CA GLY A 172 -0.49 -18.86 22.84
C GLY A 172 -0.75 -20.30 23.32
N ASP A 173 -1.52 -21.10 22.59
CA ASP A 173 -2.00 -22.43 23.05
C ASP A 173 -1.43 -23.61 22.24
N SER A 174 -0.36 -23.39 21.48
CA SER A 174 0.42 -24.45 20.82
C SER A 174 1.81 -24.53 21.41
N GLY A 175 1.89 -25.07 22.64
CA GLY A 175 3.10 -25.59 23.27
C GLY A 175 3.18 -27.11 23.15
#